data_AF-A0A3T0RQZ8-F1
#
_entry.id   AF-A0A3T0RQZ8-F1
#
_cell.length_a   1.000
_cell.length_b   1.000
_cell.length_c   1.000
_cell.angle_alpha   90.00
_cell.angle_beta   90.00
_cell.angle_gamma   90.00
#
_symmetry.space_group_name_H-M   'P 1'
#
loop_
_entity.id
_entity.type
_entity.pdbx_description
1 polymer ?
#
loop_
_entity_poly.entity_id
_entity_poly.type
_entity_poly.pdbx_seq_one_letter_code
_entity_poly.pdbx_strand_id
1 'polypeptide(L)'
;MKNLLLVLTVLTAVGCGKLTRVLDAAEAIPAKMDSLNEGMGETNDSVRLQKLGVFEAMVLNTDNYEMLAPFPADLMTGGKFLGQALTDEEALQWVFKSIKKINTYDINSNPLLDAADEKVQAKFDHDKLGLYMAVTIVSGYLRDSVIEQIVQRIYSSDRFSQTGLQILALRAKFYSDVMLGGSLFTEKFTTLGHTKEAIDYNTKIERIASLPYAQSIKVDIVGMINPDLNEAMSVQFDASIVNKNWSKIKILAEAGFEVKPMSGNNAADAAEAKRQKDVFASMMTLLNQKIQQAQTLN
;
A
#
# COMPACT_ATOMS: atom_id res chain seq x y z
N MET A 1 13.64 -32.41 31.64
CA MET A 1 13.07 -31.08 31.95
C MET A 1 12.66 -30.47 30.61
N LYS A 2 11.48 -30.75 30.03
CA LYS A 2 10.11 -30.27 30.33
C LYS A 2 10.00 -28.73 30.45
N ASN A 3 9.50 -28.14 29.35
CA ASN A 3 8.64 -26.96 29.19
C ASN A 3 9.10 -25.57 29.68
N LEU A 4 9.20 -24.64 28.72
CA LEU A 4 8.92 -23.20 28.85
C LEU A 4 8.42 -22.75 27.46
N LEU A 5 7.15 -22.89 27.07
CA LEU A 5 5.93 -22.14 27.42
C LEU A 5 6.06 -20.60 27.46
N LEU A 6 5.89 -19.99 26.28
CA LEU A 6 4.80 -19.06 25.93
C LEU A 6 4.43 -17.94 26.92
N VAL A 7 4.82 -16.70 26.60
CA VAL A 7 4.20 -15.41 26.99
C VAL A 7 4.71 -14.38 25.94
N LEU A 8 3.93 -13.62 25.16
CA LEU A 8 2.79 -12.78 25.51
C LEU A 8 1.87 -12.55 24.27
N THR A 9 0.70 -13.18 24.27
CA THR A 9 -0.49 -12.72 23.54
C THR A 9 -1.34 -11.90 24.50
N VAL A 10 -1.31 -10.57 24.42
CA VAL A 10 -2.46 -9.68 24.76
C VAL A 10 -2.30 -8.35 24.03
N LEU A 11 -3.08 -8.17 22.96
CA LEU A 11 -3.74 -6.89 22.68
C LEU A 11 -4.97 -7.18 21.81
N THR A 12 -5.91 -7.91 22.41
CA THR A 12 -7.30 -7.90 21.95
C THR A 12 -8.03 -6.71 22.57
N ALA A 13 -8.77 -6.00 21.72
CA ALA A 13 -9.92 -5.15 22.05
C ALA A 13 -9.64 -3.76 22.64
N VAL A 14 -9.10 -2.84 21.84
CA VAL A 14 -9.68 -1.48 21.66
C VAL A 14 -9.37 -1.02 20.23
N GLY A 15 -10.34 -1.10 19.31
CA GLY A 15 -10.10 -0.67 17.94
C GLY A 15 -11.29 -0.59 16.99
N CYS A 16 -12.48 -1.09 17.34
CA CYS A 16 -13.67 -1.02 16.46
C CYS A 16 -14.17 0.40 16.12
N GLY A 17 -13.58 1.46 16.69
CA GLY A 17 -13.91 2.86 16.37
C GLY A 17 -12.83 3.61 15.58
N LYS A 18 -11.63 3.03 15.39
CA LYS A 18 -10.53 3.69 14.65
C LYS A 18 -10.42 3.24 13.20
N LEU A 19 -10.90 2.04 12.83
CA LEU A 19 -10.84 1.53 11.46
C LEU A 19 -11.83 2.20 10.49
N THR A 20 -13.07 2.44 10.91
CA THR A 20 -14.03 3.26 10.14
C THR A 20 -13.49 4.67 9.91
N ARG A 21 -12.83 5.24 10.93
CA ARG A 21 -12.13 6.53 10.82
C ARG A 21 -10.96 6.55 9.84
N VAL A 22 -10.42 5.42 9.39
CA VAL A 22 -9.26 5.38 8.47
C VAL A 22 -9.71 5.30 7.02
N LEU A 23 -10.77 4.53 6.70
CA LEU A 23 -11.48 4.67 5.42
C LEU A 23 -12.09 6.06 5.33
N ASP A 24 -12.73 6.52 6.41
CA ASP A 24 -13.24 7.90 6.52
C ASP A 24 -12.12 8.95 6.60
N ALA A 25 -10.85 8.66 6.93
CA ALA A 25 -9.76 9.66 6.89
C ALA A 25 -9.04 9.69 5.54
N ALA A 26 -9.01 8.55 4.84
CA ALA A 26 -8.57 8.46 3.46
C ALA A 26 -9.61 9.04 2.48
N GLU A 27 -10.89 9.05 2.88
CA GLU A 27 -12.03 9.69 2.19
C GLU A 27 -12.36 11.09 2.71
N ALA A 28 -12.26 11.38 4.03
CA ALA A 28 -12.28 12.73 4.60
C ALA A 28 -10.91 13.38 4.46
N ILE A 29 -10.45 13.40 3.23
CA ILE A 29 -9.54 14.43 2.78
C ILE A 29 -10.28 15.75 3.02
N PRO A 30 -9.69 16.72 3.75
CA PRO A 30 -10.31 18.03 3.85
C PRO A 30 -10.55 18.54 2.44
N ALA A 31 -11.75 19.00 2.09
CA ALA A 31 -12.07 19.48 0.74
C ALA A 31 -11.08 20.54 0.19
N LYS A 32 -10.34 21.21 1.07
CA LYS A 32 -9.21 22.10 0.74
C LYS A 32 -7.99 21.39 0.14
N MET A 33 -7.72 20.13 0.50
CA MET A 33 -6.62 19.32 -0.02
C MET A 33 -6.97 18.65 -1.36
N ASP A 34 -8.22 18.23 -1.57
CA ASP A 34 -8.69 17.78 -2.89
C ASP A 34 -8.63 18.91 -3.92
N SER A 35 -9.06 20.13 -3.57
CA SER A 35 -8.90 21.31 -4.45
C SER A 35 -7.43 21.67 -4.70
N LEU A 36 -6.53 21.30 -3.78
CA LEU A 36 -5.09 21.50 -3.88
C LEU A 36 -4.43 20.54 -4.88
N ASN A 37 -4.99 19.34 -5.01
CA ASN A 37 -4.57 18.26 -5.92
C ASN A 37 -5.19 18.42 -7.32
N GLU A 38 -6.47 18.81 -7.43
CA GLU A 38 -7.13 19.12 -8.71
C GLU A 38 -6.46 20.30 -9.44
N GLY A 39 -5.98 21.31 -8.69
CA GLY A 39 -5.23 22.42 -9.28
C GLY A 39 -3.90 22.02 -9.93
N MET A 40 -3.37 20.80 -9.70
CA MET A 40 -2.09 20.36 -10.26
C MET A 40 -2.06 20.26 -11.78
N GLY A 41 -3.20 20.04 -12.42
CA GLY A 41 -3.32 20.01 -13.87
C GLY A 41 -3.16 21.39 -14.54
N GLU A 42 -3.38 22.47 -13.78
CA GLU A 42 -3.48 23.84 -14.30
C GLU A 42 -2.45 24.82 -13.69
N THR A 43 -1.58 24.38 -12.76
CA THR A 43 -0.62 25.30 -12.11
C THR A 43 0.76 25.32 -12.77
N ASN A 44 1.40 26.49 -12.78
CA ASN A 44 2.82 26.68 -13.12
C ASN A 44 3.71 25.72 -12.28
N ASP A 45 4.72 25.10 -12.92
CA ASP A 45 5.64 24.12 -12.34
C ASP A 45 6.21 24.52 -10.98
N SER A 46 6.47 25.82 -10.77
CA SER A 46 6.98 26.34 -9.50
C SER A 46 6.04 26.05 -8.31
N VAL A 47 4.72 26.12 -8.52
CA VAL A 47 3.74 25.85 -7.46
C VAL A 47 3.57 24.35 -7.24
N ARG A 48 3.67 23.54 -8.30
CA ARG A 48 3.69 22.07 -8.19
C ARG A 48 4.89 21.60 -7.36
N LEU A 49 6.07 22.15 -7.63
CA LEU A 49 7.31 21.83 -6.89
C LEU A 49 7.25 22.25 -5.42
N GLN A 50 6.66 23.41 -5.11
CA GLN A 50 6.45 23.82 -3.70
C GLN A 50 5.52 22.86 -2.97
N LYS A 51 4.41 22.43 -3.59
CA LYS A 51 3.48 21.45 -3.02
C LYS A 51 4.14 20.09 -2.82
N LEU A 52 4.94 19.63 -3.79
CA LEU A 52 5.74 18.41 -3.66
C LEU A 52 6.67 18.47 -2.46
N GLY A 53 7.36 19.60 -2.25
CA GLY A 53 8.22 19.78 -1.07
C GLY A 53 7.46 19.68 0.26
N VAL A 54 6.22 20.18 0.30
CA VAL A 54 5.35 20.02 1.49
C VAL A 54 4.98 18.55 1.71
N PHE A 55 4.55 17.85 0.67
CA PHE A 55 4.17 16.43 0.79
C PHE A 55 5.37 15.55 1.15
N GLU A 56 6.54 15.83 0.58
CA GLU A 56 7.79 15.18 0.96
C GLU A 56 8.14 15.44 2.42
N ALA A 57 8.04 16.68 2.91
CA ALA A 57 8.26 17.00 4.31
C ALA A 57 7.28 16.27 5.25
N MET A 58 6.01 16.10 4.85
CA MET A 58 5.03 15.33 5.62
C MET A 58 5.43 13.85 5.72
N VAL A 59 5.87 13.26 4.60
CA VAL A 59 6.26 11.85 4.55
C VAL A 59 7.56 11.59 5.30
N LEU A 60 8.49 12.55 5.30
CA LEU A 60 9.79 12.44 5.96
C LEU A 60 9.80 12.94 7.42
N ASN A 61 8.68 13.43 7.93
CA ASN A 61 8.57 13.81 9.33
C ASN A 61 8.61 12.55 10.20
N THR A 62 9.67 12.41 11.01
CA THR A 62 9.89 11.26 11.89
C THR A 62 8.81 11.13 12.97
N ASP A 63 8.12 12.21 13.32
CA ASP A 63 6.99 12.15 14.26
C ASP A 63 5.84 11.29 13.69
N ASN A 64 5.73 11.17 12.37
CA ASN A 64 4.75 10.32 11.72
C ASN A 64 5.15 8.83 11.72
N TYR A 65 6.30 8.48 12.30
CA TYR A 65 6.78 7.10 12.41
C TYR A 65 6.41 6.44 13.75
N GLU A 66 5.77 7.16 14.67
CA GLU A 66 5.44 6.62 16.00
C GLU A 66 4.62 5.32 15.94
N MET A 67 3.74 5.16 14.96
CA MET A 67 2.91 3.95 14.80
C MET A 67 3.00 3.39 13.37
N LEU A 68 3.92 2.46 13.14
CA LEU A 68 4.15 1.85 11.82
C LEU A 68 3.35 0.55 11.59
N ALA A 69 2.85 -0.08 12.66
CA ALA A 69 2.19 -1.38 12.61
C ALA A 69 0.82 -1.37 13.34
N PRO A 70 -0.18 -2.13 12.85
CA PRO A 70 -0.19 -2.88 11.59
C PRO A 70 -0.35 -1.98 10.36
N PHE A 71 -0.64 -0.68 10.57
CA PHE A 71 -0.96 0.26 9.52
C PHE A 71 -0.41 1.66 9.87
N PRO A 72 0.43 2.27 9.01
CA PRO A 72 1.06 3.57 9.27
C PRO A 72 0.14 4.73 8.88
N ALA A 73 -0.97 4.92 9.62
CA ALA A 73 -2.02 5.88 9.27
C ALA A 73 -1.51 7.31 9.01
N ASP A 74 -0.57 7.78 9.83
CA ASP A 74 -0.04 9.14 9.75
C ASP A 74 0.84 9.38 8.52
N LEU A 75 1.37 8.31 7.91
CA LEU A 75 2.12 8.36 6.65
C LEU A 75 1.22 8.29 5.41
N MET A 76 0.01 7.74 5.54
CA MET A 76 -0.85 7.46 4.39
C MET A 76 -1.27 8.73 3.65
N THR A 77 -1.65 9.77 4.38
CA THR A 77 -2.11 11.03 3.78
C THR A 77 -0.99 11.72 2.99
N GLY A 78 0.18 11.92 3.61
CA GLY A 78 1.34 12.50 2.94
C GLY A 78 1.80 11.64 1.76
N GLY A 79 1.87 10.32 1.95
CA GLY A 79 2.31 9.39 0.93
C GLY A 79 1.36 9.31 -0.27
N LYS A 80 0.04 9.42 -0.04
CA LYS A 80 -0.98 9.52 -1.09
C LYS A 80 -0.78 10.77 -1.93
N PHE A 81 -0.67 11.94 -1.30
CA PHE A 81 -0.49 13.19 -2.04
C PHE A 81 0.84 13.21 -2.81
N LEU A 82 1.93 12.79 -2.17
CA LEU A 82 3.22 12.70 -2.83
C LEU A 82 3.17 11.73 -4.02
N GLY A 83 2.68 10.50 -3.83
CA GLY A 83 2.59 9.49 -4.88
C GLY A 83 1.71 9.93 -6.06
N GLN A 84 0.60 10.62 -5.80
CA GLN A 84 -0.26 11.12 -6.87
C GLN A 84 0.36 12.31 -7.62
N ALA A 85 1.21 13.08 -6.96
CA ALA A 85 1.82 14.28 -7.51
C ALA A 85 3.07 14.02 -8.37
N LEU A 86 3.80 12.94 -8.10
CA LEU A 86 5.06 12.61 -8.77
C LEU A 86 4.85 12.29 -10.26
N THR A 87 5.83 12.68 -11.07
CA THR A 87 6.06 12.11 -12.41
C THR A 87 6.82 10.80 -12.32
N ASP A 88 6.99 10.09 -13.43
CA ASP A 88 7.79 8.86 -13.50
C ASP A 88 9.27 9.10 -13.16
N GLU A 89 9.90 10.14 -13.71
CA GLU A 89 11.29 10.49 -13.41
C GLU A 89 11.45 10.89 -11.94
N GLU A 90 10.54 11.70 -11.39
CA GLU A 90 10.60 12.12 -9.98
C GLU A 90 10.41 10.92 -9.04
N ALA A 91 9.47 10.02 -9.36
CA ALA A 91 9.25 8.79 -8.59
C ALA A 91 10.49 7.89 -8.59
N LEU A 92 11.11 7.66 -9.76
CA LEU A 92 12.32 6.85 -9.87
C LEU A 92 13.48 7.47 -9.09
N GLN A 93 13.69 8.78 -9.19
CA GLN A 93 14.75 9.46 -8.44
C GLN A 93 14.52 9.43 -6.93
N TRP A 94 13.28 9.67 -6.50
CA TRP A 94 12.92 9.71 -5.08
C TRP A 94 13.07 8.32 -4.44
N VAL A 95 12.52 7.28 -5.07
CA VAL A 95 12.65 5.90 -4.58
C VAL A 95 14.11 5.45 -4.58
N PHE A 96 14.88 5.76 -5.63
CA PHE A 96 16.32 5.45 -5.65
C PHE A 96 17.06 6.10 -4.47
N LYS A 97 16.84 7.39 -4.22
CA LYS A 97 17.47 8.12 -3.10
C LYS A 97 17.07 7.52 -1.75
N SER A 98 15.80 7.21 -1.57
CA SER A 98 15.28 6.69 -0.30
C SER A 98 15.77 5.26 0.00
N ILE A 99 15.71 4.35 -0.98
CA ILE A 99 16.25 2.99 -0.84
C ILE A 99 17.77 3.03 -0.62
N LYS A 100 18.49 3.90 -1.35
CA LYS A 100 19.91 4.11 -1.10
C LYS A 100 20.17 4.58 0.33
N LYS A 101 19.41 5.56 0.83
CA LYS A 101 19.52 6.04 2.21
C LYS A 101 19.29 4.92 3.22
N ILE A 102 18.28 4.08 3.02
CA ILE A 102 18.02 2.90 3.87
C ILE A 102 19.24 1.97 3.86
N ASN A 103 19.75 1.63 2.68
CA ASN A 103 20.77 0.60 2.52
C ASN A 103 22.21 1.06 2.82
N THR A 104 22.52 2.34 2.68
CA THR A 104 23.91 2.83 2.75
C THR A 104 24.19 3.80 3.89
N TYR A 105 23.17 4.37 4.53
CA TYR A 105 23.40 5.23 5.69
C TYR A 105 23.83 4.36 6.87
N ASP A 106 24.97 4.65 7.48
CA ASP A 106 25.54 3.87 8.58
C ASP A 106 25.43 4.65 9.89
N ILE A 107 25.07 3.99 10.98
CA ILE A 107 25.03 4.59 12.32
C ILE A 107 26.40 5.20 12.70
N ASN A 108 27.50 4.58 12.26
CA ASN A 108 28.87 5.04 12.49
C ASN A 108 29.24 6.30 11.71
N SER A 109 28.43 6.70 10.72
CA SER A 109 28.66 7.93 9.97
C SER A 109 28.28 9.19 10.75
N ASN A 110 27.62 9.05 11.91
CA ASN A 110 27.33 10.15 12.82
C ASN A 110 28.19 10.03 14.10
N PRO A 111 29.23 10.88 14.26
CA PRO A 111 30.14 10.80 15.42
C PRO A 111 29.47 11.19 16.75
N LEU A 112 28.23 11.67 16.72
CA LEU A 112 27.44 12.02 17.91
C LEU A 112 26.59 10.85 18.41
N LEU A 113 26.51 9.74 17.67
CA LEU A 113 25.73 8.56 18.04
C LEU A 113 26.66 7.51 18.63
N ASP A 114 26.32 7.02 19.83
CA ASP A 114 26.96 5.84 20.38
C ASP A 114 26.36 4.60 19.73
N ALA A 115 27.07 4.05 18.74
CA ALA A 115 26.65 2.85 18.03
C ALA A 115 26.61 1.61 18.95
N ALA A 116 27.16 1.64 20.16
CA ALA A 116 27.04 0.55 21.14
C ALA A 116 25.75 0.64 21.97
N ASP A 117 25.05 1.77 21.99
CA ASP A 117 23.80 1.93 22.72
C ASP A 117 22.63 1.30 21.96
N GLU A 118 22.04 0.26 22.55
CA GLU A 118 20.87 -0.44 22.00
C GLU A 118 19.69 0.48 21.69
N LYS A 119 19.48 1.55 22.48
CA LYS A 119 18.40 2.52 22.21
C LYS A 119 18.69 3.36 20.99
N VAL A 120 19.96 3.69 20.75
CA VAL A 120 20.39 4.44 19.57
C VAL A 120 20.25 3.55 18.32
N GLN A 121 20.65 2.28 18.41
CA GLN A 121 20.45 1.31 17.33
C GLN A 121 18.96 1.10 17.02
N ALA A 122 18.13 0.91 18.05
CA ALA A 122 16.70 0.72 17.88
C ALA A 122 16.02 1.94 17.25
N LYS A 123 16.39 3.15 17.67
CA LYS A 123 15.90 4.39 17.03
C LYS A 123 16.36 4.50 15.58
N PHE A 124 17.62 4.18 15.30
CA PHE A 124 18.17 4.20 13.95
C PHE A 124 17.43 3.26 12.99
N ASP A 125 17.19 2.02 13.42
CA ASP A 125 16.41 1.05 12.66
C ASP A 125 14.94 1.50 12.52
N HIS A 126 14.35 2.09 13.57
CA HIS A 126 13.00 2.62 13.53
C HIS A 126 12.84 3.77 12.51
N ASP A 127 13.78 4.71 12.47
CA ASP A 127 13.77 5.82 11.49
C ASP A 127 13.88 5.30 10.05
N LYS A 128 14.71 4.27 9.84
CA LYS A 128 14.83 3.62 8.53
C LYS A 128 13.58 2.81 8.16
N LEU A 129 12.97 2.14 9.13
CA LEU A 129 11.69 1.44 8.95
C LEU A 129 10.58 2.43 8.57
N GLY A 130 10.53 3.59 9.22
CA GLY A 130 9.61 4.67 8.87
C GLY A 130 9.81 5.15 7.43
N LEU A 131 11.07 5.37 7.01
CA LEU A 131 11.38 5.69 5.62
C LEU A 131 11.00 4.56 4.64
N TYR A 132 11.22 3.30 4.99
CA TYR A 132 10.80 2.17 4.16
C TYR A 132 9.27 2.13 3.97
N MET A 133 8.52 2.35 5.05
CA MET A 133 7.05 2.41 5.00
C MET A 133 6.58 3.59 4.15
N ALA A 134 7.19 4.77 4.31
CA ALA A 134 6.95 5.92 3.45
C ALA A 134 7.14 5.60 1.96
N VAL A 135 8.26 4.96 1.59
CA VAL A 135 8.55 4.59 0.20
C VAL A 135 7.55 3.56 -0.35
N THR A 136 7.15 2.62 0.50
CA THR A 136 6.13 1.62 0.17
C THR A 136 4.78 2.27 -0.13
N ILE A 137 4.32 3.19 0.72
CA ILE A 137 3.06 3.92 0.57
C ILE A 137 3.07 4.78 -0.69
N VAL A 138 4.13 5.56 -0.91
CA VAL A 138 4.26 6.43 -2.09
C VAL A 138 4.22 5.59 -3.37
N SER A 139 4.95 4.47 -3.42
CA SER A 139 4.93 3.53 -4.55
C SER A 139 3.55 2.92 -4.78
N GLY A 140 2.82 2.64 -3.68
CA GLY A 140 1.43 2.22 -3.68
C GLY A 140 0.46 3.23 -4.29
N TYR A 141 0.66 4.52 -4.03
CA TYR A 141 -0.21 5.60 -4.49
C TYR A 141 0.19 6.26 -5.81
N LEU A 142 1.31 5.86 -6.43
CA LEU A 142 1.63 6.29 -7.79
C LEU A 142 0.43 6.07 -8.73
N ARG A 143 0.18 7.05 -9.59
CA ARG A 143 -0.89 6.97 -10.60
C ARG A 143 -0.59 5.84 -11.58
N ASP A 144 -1.62 5.17 -12.08
CA ASP A 144 -1.43 4.07 -13.03
C ASP A 144 -0.76 4.52 -14.33
N SER A 145 -0.99 5.77 -14.78
CA SER A 145 -0.27 6.36 -15.92
C SER A 145 1.23 6.50 -15.69
N VAL A 146 1.65 6.81 -14.45
CA VAL A 146 3.07 6.89 -14.06
C VAL A 146 3.68 5.49 -14.01
N ILE A 147 2.96 4.51 -13.48
CA ILE A 147 3.41 3.11 -13.47
C ILE A 147 3.62 2.59 -14.90
N GLU A 148 2.75 2.93 -15.84
CA GLU A 148 2.92 2.53 -17.23
C GLU A 148 4.17 3.13 -17.87
N GLN A 149 4.48 4.39 -17.57
CA GLN A 149 5.73 5.01 -18.03
C GLN A 149 6.95 4.31 -17.42
N ILE A 150 6.91 3.97 -16.13
CA ILE A 150 7.95 3.19 -15.46
C ILE A 150 8.13 1.81 -16.10
N VAL A 151 7.04 1.11 -16.42
CA VAL A 151 7.07 -0.19 -17.13
C VAL A 151 7.75 -0.04 -18.49
N GLN A 152 7.45 1.00 -19.27
CA GLN A 152 8.12 1.26 -20.55
C GLN A 152 9.62 1.52 -20.37
N ARG A 153 10.01 2.26 -19.32
CA ARG A 153 11.43 2.52 -19.00
C ARG A 153 12.20 1.26 -18.60
N ILE A 154 11.54 0.31 -17.92
CA ILE A 154 12.12 -1.00 -17.62
C ILE A 154 12.43 -1.73 -18.92
N TYR A 155 11.49 -1.77 -19.88
CA TYR A 155 11.70 -2.39 -21.19
C TYR A 155 12.83 -1.74 -21.99
N SER A 156 12.97 -0.41 -21.93
CA SER A 156 14.06 0.30 -22.60
C SER A 156 15.43 0.12 -21.94
N SER A 157 15.51 -0.62 -20.81
CA SER A 157 16.74 -0.80 -20.03
C SER A 157 17.38 0.54 -19.63
N ASP A 158 16.56 1.51 -19.21
CA ASP A 158 17.05 2.80 -18.72
C ASP A 158 17.90 2.64 -17.45
N ARG A 159 18.68 3.68 -17.11
CA ARG A 159 19.54 3.74 -15.90
C ARG A 159 18.78 3.46 -14.60
N PHE A 160 17.45 3.68 -14.59
CA PHE A 160 16.59 3.43 -13.44
C PHE A 160 15.74 2.15 -13.55
N SER A 161 16.01 1.25 -14.50
CA SER A 161 15.24 0.00 -14.64
C SER A 161 15.17 -0.80 -13.34
N GLN A 162 16.28 -0.87 -12.59
CA GLN A 162 16.28 -1.56 -11.29
C GLN A 162 15.38 -0.87 -10.27
N THR A 163 15.38 0.47 -10.22
CA THR A 163 14.47 1.22 -9.36
C THR A 163 13.02 1.02 -9.78
N GLY A 164 12.75 0.92 -11.08
CA GLY A 164 11.42 0.59 -11.60
C GLY A 164 10.93 -0.77 -11.06
N LEU A 165 11.78 -1.80 -11.08
CA LEU A 165 11.45 -3.11 -10.49
C LEU A 165 11.18 -3.01 -8.99
N GLN A 166 11.96 -2.22 -8.25
CA GLN A 166 11.74 -1.97 -6.82
C GLN A 166 10.39 -1.29 -6.57
N ILE A 167 10.02 -0.29 -7.39
CA ILE A 167 8.71 0.38 -7.30
C ILE A 167 7.57 -0.63 -7.47
N LEU A 168 7.66 -1.52 -8.47
CA LEU A 168 6.65 -2.55 -8.70
C LEU A 168 6.54 -3.52 -7.52
N ALA A 169 7.67 -3.93 -6.92
CA ALA A 169 7.70 -4.79 -5.74
C ALA A 169 7.02 -4.14 -4.54
N LEU A 170 7.37 -2.87 -4.26
CA LEU A 170 6.81 -2.09 -3.15
C LEU A 170 5.33 -1.79 -3.35
N ARG A 171 4.91 -1.48 -4.58
CA ARG A 171 3.50 -1.27 -4.94
C ARG A 171 2.68 -2.54 -4.73
N ALA A 172 3.17 -3.69 -5.19
CA ALA A 172 2.50 -4.97 -4.98
C ALA A 172 2.38 -5.30 -3.48
N LYS A 173 3.46 -5.09 -2.71
CA LYS A 173 3.44 -5.25 -1.25
C LYS A 173 2.42 -4.34 -0.58
N PHE A 174 2.37 -3.06 -0.97
CA PHE A 174 1.41 -2.12 -0.42
C PHE A 174 -0.03 -2.59 -0.63
N TYR A 175 -0.39 -2.99 -1.85
CA TYR A 175 -1.75 -3.48 -2.12
C TYR A 175 -2.06 -4.79 -1.39
N SER A 176 -1.12 -5.74 -1.39
CA SER A 176 -1.31 -7.05 -0.75
C SER A 176 -1.40 -6.95 0.77
N ASP A 177 -0.43 -6.29 1.39
CA ASP A 177 -0.22 -6.39 2.83
C ASP A 177 -0.92 -5.25 3.57
N VAL A 178 -0.96 -4.04 2.99
CA VAL A 178 -1.54 -2.85 3.64
C VAL A 178 -3.01 -2.71 3.29
N MET A 179 -3.35 -2.61 2.00
CA MET A 179 -4.73 -2.33 1.58
C MET A 179 -5.65 -3.55 1.68
N LEU A 180 -5.17 -4.72 1.26
CA LEU A 180 -5.93 -5.96 1.38
C LEU A 180 -5.75 -6.58 2.77
N GLY A 181 -4.55 -7.01 3.13
CA GLY A 181 -4.28 -7.76 4.37
C GLY A 181 -4.55 -6.97 5.65
N GLY A 182 -4.01 -5.76 5.75
CA GLY A 182 -4.07 -4.90 6.94
C GLY A 182 -5.35 -4.07 7.06
N SER A 183 -6.17 -3.99 6.01
CA SER A 183 -7.43 -3.24 5.99
C SER A 183 -8.60 -4.12 5.58
N LEU A 184 -8.82 -4.37 4.28
CA LEU A 184 -10.07 -4.97 3.81
C LEU A 184 -10.32 -6.40 4.32
N PHE A 185 -9.29 -7.24 4.37
CA PHE A 185 -9.40 -8.64 4.78
C PHE A 185 -9.51 -8.86 6.29
N THR A 186 -9.48 -7.79 7.08
CA THR A 186 -9.66 -7.87 8.54
C THR A 186 -11.13 -8.04 8.93
N GLU A 187 -12.06 -7.68 8.04
CA GLU A 187 -13.49 -7.72 8.25
C GLU A 187 -14.23 -8.43 7.10
N LYS A 188 -15.53 -8.69 7.28
CA LYS A 188 -16.40 -9.19 6.20
C LYS A 188 -16.74 -8.07 5.22
N PHE A 189 -16.97 -8.42 3.95
CA PHE A 189 -17.39 -7.43 2.95
C PHE A 189 -18.88 -7.16 3.04
N THR A 190 -19.24 -6.27 3.96
CA THR A 190 -20.64 -5.89 4.23
C THR A 190 -21.25 -4.98 3.16
N THR A 191 -20.45 -4.38 2.28
CA THR A 191 -20.89 -3.46 1.23
C THR A 191 -20.33 -3.83 -0.15
N LEU A 192 -20.98 -3.33 -1.21
CA LEU A 192 -20.43 -3.42 -2.57
C LEU A 192 -19.09 -2.68 -2.71
N GLY A 193 -18.90 -1.60 -1.94
CA GLY A 193 -17.69 -0.80 -1.92
C GLY A 193 -16.47 -1.64 -1.57
N HIS A 194 -16.53 -2.36 -0.45
CA HIS A 194 -15.41 -3.23 -0.03
C HIS A 194 -15.05 -4.28 -1.08
N THR A 195 -16.07 -4.92 -1.69
CA THR A 195 -15.84 -5.91 -2.74
C THR A 195 -15.19 -5.28 -3.97
N LYS A 196 -15.68 -4.12 -4.40
CA LYS A 196 -15.15 -3.40 -5.55
C LYS A 196 -13.70 -2.94 -5.34
N GLU A 197 -13.39 -2.38 -4.17
CA GLU A 197 -12.04 -1.94 -3.82
C GLU A 197 -11.06 -3.12 -3.76
N ALA A 198 -11.47 -4.22 -3.15
CA ALA A 198 -10.62 -5.40 -3.10
C ALA A 198 -10.32 -5.95 -4.51
N ILE A 199 -11.32 -5.92 -5.40
CA ILE A 199 -11.13 -6.26 -6.81
C ILE A 199 -10.17 -5.30 -7.51
N ASP A 200 -10.32 -3.98 -7.31
CA ASP A 200 -9.43 -2.98 -7.91
C ASP A 200 -7.97 -3.19 -7.48
N TYR A 201 -7.72 -3.33 -6.17
CA TYR A 201 -6.36 -3.56 -5.67
C TYR A 201 -5.75 -4.86 -6.20
N ASN A 202 -6.50 -5.96 -6.21
CA ASN A 202 -5.94 -7.21 -6.71
C ASN A 202 -5.77 -7.23 -8.23
N THR A 203 -6.57 -6.47 -8.99
CA THR A 203 -6.36 -6.26 -10.43
C THR A 203 -5.03 -5.54 -10.69
N LYS A 204 -4.66 -4.57 -9.85
CA LYS A 204 -3.38 -3.87 -9.95
C LYS A 204 -2.20 -4.80 -9.67
N ILE A 205 -2.34 -5.73 -8.72
CA ILE A 205 -1.32 -6.78 -8.46
C ILE A 205 -1.25 -7.76 -9.65
N GLU A 206 -2.39 -8.19 -10.18
CA GLU A 206 -2.47 -9.07 -11.35
C GLU A 206 -1.77 -8.48 -12.57
N ARG A 207 -1.91 -7.17 -12.81
CA ARG A 207 -1.18 -6.48 -13.89
C ARG A 207 0.33 -6.63 -13.75
N ILE A 208 0.85 -6.50 -12.53
CA ILE A 208 2.28 -6.69 -12.24
C ILE A 208 2.69 -8.16 -12.47
N ALA A 209 1.86 -9.10 -12.02
CA ALA A 209 2.07 -10.54 -12.27
C ALA A 209 2.05 -10.94 -13.74
N SER A 210 1.37 -10.17 -14.58
CA SER A 210 1.26 -10.42 -16.02
C SER A 210 2.49 -9.92 -16.81
N LEU A 211 3.43 -9.23 -16.17
CA LEU A 211 4.64 -8.75 -16.84
C LEU A 211 5.59 -9.93 -17.14
N PRO A 212 6.28 -9.94 -18.30
CA PRO A 212 7.18 -11.04 -18.68
C PRO A 212 8.42 -11.18 -17.78
N TYR A 213 8.69 -10.16 -16.97
CA TYR A 213 9.78 -10.12 -16.00
C TYR A 213 9.28 -10.15 -14.54
N ALA A 214 8.03 -10.60 -14.28
CA ALA A 214 7.46 -10.61 -12.94
C ALA A 214 8.36 -11.32 -11.89
N GLN A 215 9.06 -12.39 -12.29
CA GLN A 215 10.03 -13.10 -11.44
C GLN A 215 11.25 -12.25 -11.01
N SER A 216 11.57 -11.19 -11.75
CA SER A 216 12.70 -10.29 -11.45
C SER A 216 12.28 -9.10 -10.57
N ILE A 217 10.99 -8.95 -10.26
CA ILE A 217 10.46 -7.85 -9.47
C ILE A 217 10.82 -8.08 -8.00
N LYS A 218 11.79 -7.31 -7.49
CA LYS A 218 12.23 -7.39 -6.11
C LYS A 218 12.82 -6.08 -5.58
N VAL A 219 12.88 -5.98 -4.26
CA VAL A 219 13.66 -4.97 -3.53
C VAL A 219 14.42 -5.65 -2.40
N ASP A 220 15.73 -5.39 -2.31
CA ASP A 220 16.60 -5.94 -1.27
C ASP A 220 16.92 -4.82 -0.26
N ILE A 221 16.68 -5.09 1.02
CA ILE A 221 17.00 -4.20 2.14
C ILE A 221 18.10 -4.85 2.98
N VAL A 222 19.21 -4.14 3.14
CA VAL A 222 20.43 -4.66 3.80
C VAL A 222 21.05 -3.69 4.79
N GLY A 223 20.46 -2.50 4.95
CA GLY A 223 21.04 -1.44 5.76
C GLY A 223 20.56 -1.35 7.20
N MET A 224 19.62 -2.19 7.63
CA MET A 224 19.22 -2.23 9.05
C MET A 224 20.31 -2.89 9.88
N ILE A 225 20.43 -2.46 11.14
CA ILE A 225 21.30 -3.07 12.13
C ILE A 225 20.75 -4.46 12.49
N ASN A 226 19.43 -4.54 12.71
CA ASN A 226 18.75 -5.82 12.93
C ASN A 226 18.62 -6.62 11.61
N PRO A 227 19.24 -7.81 11.49
CA PRO A 227 19.15 -8.64 10.28
C PRO A 227 17.74 -9.16 10.01
N ASP A 228 16.93 -9.39 11.04
CA ASP A 228 15.54 -9.85 10.87
C ASP A 228 14.69 -8.77 10.17
N LEU A 229 14.99 -7.49 10.44
CA LEU A 229 14.35 -6.37 9.75
C LEU A 229 14.76 -6.31 8.27
N ASN A 230 16.03 -6.56 7.95
CA ASN A 230 16.51 -6.64 6.56
C ASN A 230 15.75 -7.72 5.78
N GLU A 231 15.58 -8.91 6.36
CA GLU A 231 14.82 -10.00 5.75
C GLU A 231 13.33 -9.62 5.59
N ALA A 232 12.70 -9.11 6.65
CA ALA A 232 11.28 -8.78 6.63
C ALA A 232 10.89 -7.66 5.64
N MET A 233 11.82 -6.74 5.36
CA MET A 233 11.62 -5.63 4.42
C MET A 233 12.11 -5.93 3.00
N SER A 234 12.92 -6.97 2.82
CA SER A 234 13.27 -7.45 1.48
C SER A 234 12.05 -8.13 0.87
N VAL A 235 11.70 -7.77 -0.37
CA VAL A 235 10.48 -8.24 -1.03
C VAL A 235 10.87 -8.88 -2.35
N GLN A 236 10.56 -10.16 -2.49
CA GLN A 236 10.48 -10.82 -3.79
C GLN A 236 8.99 -10.94 -4.15
N PHE A 237 8.61 -10.43 -5.32
CA PHE A 237 7.22 -10.52 -5.74
C PHE A 237 6.82 -11.97 -6.04
N ASP A 238 5.80 -12.45 -5.32
CA ASP A 238 5.19 -13.78 -5.51
C ASP A 238 3.88 -13.64 -6.31
N ALA A 239 3.92 -13.95 -7.60
CA ALA A 239 2.75 -13.88 -8.47
C ALA A 239 1.58 -14.78 -7.99
N SER A 240 1.85 -15.83 -7.19
CA SER A 240 0.80 -16.70 -6.66
C SER A 240 -0.15 -15.98 -5.68
N ILE A 241 0.26 -14.82 -5.15
CA ILE A 241 -0.57 -14.00 -4.26
C ILE A 241 -1.87 -13.54 -4.94
N VAL A 242 -1.85 -13.32 -6.26
CA VAL A 242 -3.01 -12.88 -7.04
C VAL A 242 -4.17 -13.88 -6.89
N ASN A 243 -3.86 -15.17 -7.02
CA ASN A 243 -4.84 -16.25 -6.98
C ASN A 243 -5.37 -16.48 -5.56
N LYS A 244 -4.48 -16.39 -4.56
CA LYS A 244 -4.85 -16.45 -3.15
C LYS A 244 -5.81 -15.31 -2.80
N ASN A 245 -5.52 -14.10 -3.26
CA ASN A 245 -6.36 -12.94 -3.05
C ASN A 245 -7.71 -13.05 -3.76
N TRP A 246 -7.77 -13.49 -5.03
CA TRP A 246 -9.04 -13.70 -5.73
C TRP A 246 -9.97 -14.65 -4.97
N SER A 247 -9.42 -15.76 -4.48
CA SER A 247 -10.16 -16.73 -3.69
C SER A 247 -10.65 -16.13 -2.36
N LYS A 248 -9.80 -15.36 -1.68
CA LYS A 248 -10.14 -14.72 -0.40
C LYS A 248 -11.20 -13.63 -0.55
N ILE A 249 -11.11 -12.80 -1.60
CA ILE A 249 -12.11 -11.78 -1.96
C ILE A 249 -13.47 -12.43 -2.15
N LYS A 250 -13.54 -13.52 -2.93
CA LYS A 250 -14.78 -14.27 -3.16
C LYS A 250 -15.41 -14.75 -1.86
N ILE A 251 -14.61 -15.40 -1.00
CA ILE A 251 -15.08 -15.92 0.30
C ILE A 251 -15.63 -14.80 1.19
N LEU A 252 -14.91 -13.68 1.29
CA LEU A 252 -15.32 -12.55 2.14
C LEU A 252 -16.56 -11.82 1.60
N ALA A 253 -16.69 -11.71 0.27
CA ALA A 253 -17.87 -11.18 -0.40
C ALA A 253 -19.12 -12.04 -0.15
N GLU A 254 -19.02 -13.36 -0.36
CA GLU A 254 -20.13 -14.30 -0.17
C GLU A 254 -20.59 -14.39 1.29
N ALA A 255 -19.65 -14.33 2.24
CA ALA A 255 -19.94 -14.45 3.66
C ALA A 255 -20.48 -13.16 4.30
N GLY A 256 -20.35 -12.02 3.61
CA GLY A 256 -20.52 -10.69 4.20
C GLY A 256 -21.61 -9.82 3.57
N PHE A 257 -21.96 -10.01 2.30
CA PHE A 257 -22.79 -9.04 1.59
C PHE A 257 -24.22 -8.95 2.17
N GLU A 258 -24.57 -7.75 2.63
CA GLU A 258 -25.89 -7.41 3.15
C GLU A 258 -26.47 -6.22 2.39
N VAL A 259 -27.74 -6.34 1.97
CA VAL A 259 -28.47 -5.22 1.37
C VAL A 259 -29.17 -4.45 2.48
N LYS A 260 -28.79 -3.18 2.66
CA LYS A 260 -29.40 -2.29 3.66
C LYS A 260 -30.40 -1.32 3.00
N PRO A 261 -31.59 -1.10 3.57
CA PRO A 261 -32.53 -0.08 3.09
C PRO A 261 -31.93 1.32 3.26
N MET A 262 -32.16 2.22 2.30
CA MET A 262 -31.52 3.54 2.27
C MET A 262 -32.43 4.70 2.65
N SER A 263 -33.73 4.61 2.34
CA SER A 263 -34.60 5.79 2.29
C SER A 263 -35.86 5.70 3.14
N GLY A 264 -36.22 4.50 3.62
CA GLY A 264 -37.47 4.26 4.33
C GLY A 264 -38.70 4.28 3.41
N ASN A 265 -38.51 4.49 2.10
CA ASN A 265 -39.53 4.33 1.07
C ASN A 265 -39.43 2.94 0.45
N ASN A 266 -40.42 2.09 0.74
CA ASN A 266 -40.44 0.69 0.32
C ASN A 266 -40.20 0.46 -1.18
N ALA A 267 -40.70 1.34 -2.06
CA ALA A 267 -40.55 1.18 -3.50
C ALA A 267 -39.13 1.54 -3.98
N ALA A 268 -38.57 2.63 -3.44
CA ALA A 268 -37.21 3.05 -3.74
C ALA A 268 -36.18 2.08 -3.16
N ASP A 269 -36.40 1.61 -1.92
CA ASP A 269 -35.54 0.63 -1.26
C ASP A 269 -35.56 -0.72 -1.98
N ALA A 270 -36.70 -1.16 -2.52
CA ALA A 270 -36.78 -2.38 -3.33
C ALA A 270 -36.03 -2.27 -4.67
N ALA A 271 -36.11 -1.11 -5.34
CA ALA A 271 -35.40 -0.87 -6.59
C ALA A 271 -33.87 -0.83 -6.37
N GLU A 272 -33.42 -0.14 -5.32
CA GLU A 272 -32.01 -0.07 -4.96
C GLU A 272 -31.47 -1.42 -4.47
N ALA A 273 -32.25 -2.17 -3.68
CA ALA A 273 -31.91 -3.52 -3.26
C ALA A 273 -31.69 -4.47 -4.46
N LYS A 274 -32.55 -4.36 -5.48
CA LYS A 274 -32.38 -5.11 -6.72
C LYS A 274 -31.09 -4.70 -7.45
N ARG A 275 -30.86 -3.39 -7.63
CA ARG A 275 -29.64 -2.87 -8.25
C ARG A 275 -28.38 -3.41 -7.56
N GLN A 276 -28.35 -3.38 -6.23
CA GLN A 276 -27.20 -3.87 -5.48
C GLN A 276 -26.96 -5.37 -5.66
N LYS A 277 -28.02 -6.18 -5.67
CA LYS A 277 -27.92 -7.62 -5.93
C LYS A 277 -27.42 -7.91 -7.35
N ASP A 278 -27.88 -7.17 -8.35
CA ASP A 278 -27.45 -7.34 -9.75
C ASP A 278 -25.96 -6.97 -9.91
N VAL A 279 -25.52 -5.88 -9.28
CA VAL A 279 -24.09 -5.48 -9.25
C VAL A 279 -23.25 -6.52 -8.51
N PHE A 280 -23.71 -7.02 -7.37
CA PHE A 280 -23.04 -8.07 -6.63
C PHE A 280 -22.89 -9.35 -7.46
N ALA A 281 -23.96 -9.82 -8.11
CA ALA A 281 -23.93 -10.99 -8.97
C ALA A 281 -22.92 -10.84 -10.14
N SER A 282 -22.82 -9.64 -10.71
CA SER A 282 -21.83 -9.33 -11.75
C SER A 282 -20.39 -9.42 -11.22
N MET A 283 -20.13 -8.89 -10.02
CA MET A 283 -18.82 -9.00 -9.37
C MET A 283 -18.48 -10.46 -9.04
N MET A 284 -19.45 -11.25 -8.56
CA MET A 284 -19.25 -12.68 -8.30
C MET A 284 -18.94 -13.47 -9.58
N THR A 285 -19.58 -13.12 -10.69
CA THR A 285 -19.29 -13.71 -12.00
C THR A 285 -17.86 -13.40 -12.43
N LEU A 286 -17.42 -12.14 -12.30
CA LEU A 286 -16.03 -11.74 -12.57
C LEU A 286 -15.04 -12.51 -11.70
N LEU A 287 -15.30 -12.62 -10.39
CA LEU A 287 -14.43 -13.36 -9.47
C LEU A 287 -14.30 -14.83 -9.86
N ASN A 288 -15.40 -15.49 -10.24
CA ASN A 288 -15.35 -16.86 -10.72
C ASN A 288 -14.52 -17.00 -12.00
N GLN A 289 -14.66 -16.07 -12.95
CA GLN A 289 -13.86 -16.06 -14.17
C GLN A 289 -12.37 -15.89 -13.86
N LYS A 290 -12.01 -14.96 -12.97
CA LYS A 290 -10.62 -14.72 -12.55
C LYS A 290 -10.00 -15.95 -11.88
N ILE A 291 -10.74 -16.61 -10.99
CA ILE A 291 -10.28 -17.84 -10.33
C ILE A 291 -10.10 -18.99 -11.33
N GLN A 292 -11.01 -19.13 -12.31
CA GLN A 292 -10.87 -20.15 -13.35
C GLN A 292 -9.67 -19.89 -14.27
N GLN A 293 -9.46 -18.65 -14.72
CA GLN A 293 -8.30 -18.27 -15.53
C GLN A 293 -6.99 -18.59 -14.81
N ALA A 294 -6.92 -18.25 -13.52
CA ALA A 294 -5.80 -18.55 -12.65
C ALA A 294 -5.48 -20.06 -12.52
N GLN A 295 -6.51 -20.91 -12.55
CA GLN A 295 -6.34 -22.37 -12.49
C GLN A 295 -5.84 -22.97 -13.82
N THR A 296 -6.03 -22.28 -14.94
CA THR A 296 -5.57 -22.75 -16.26
C THR A 296 -4.13 -22.36 -16.62
N LEU A 297 -3.50 -21.49 -15.82
CA LEU A 297 -2.14 -20.98 -16.03
C LEU A 297 -1.07 -21.67 -15.15
N ASN A 298 -1.49 -22.58 -14.26
CA ASN A 298 -0.63 -23.46 -13.47
C ASN A 298 -0.64 -24.88 -14.04
#